data_AF-A0A1H9JNS2-F1
#
_entry.id   AF-A0A1H9JNS2-F1
#
_cell.length_a   1.000
_cell.length_b   1.000
_cell.length_c   1.000
_cell.angle_alpha   90.00
_cell.angle_beta   90.00
_cell.angle_gamma   90.00
#
_symmetry.space_group_name_H-M   'P 1'
#
loop_
_entity.id
_entity.type
_entity.pdbx_description
1 polymer ?
#
loop_
_entity_poly.entity_id
_entity_poly.type
_entity_poly.pdbx_seq_one_letter_code
_entity_poly.pdbx_strand_id
1 'polypeptide(L)'
;MRLYVIENVTPQERLPRLSICTQGKMSGAKGDIRVKRLPVTKLGLLTLFSASVVFAQGDNGPDSATMKETEAGIPVADPLVKEKCGSCHSADDKGNLSRISWVRTTPEGWAQAIKRMVRLNGLDITPEESRSIVKSLASSHGLAPEEARPVMYLPEKRIIDEALPNETMRGACASCHAYAQPLSWRRSKLEWKTLQDLHVALYSQADAQYRRPAEDAEQPAGRDPKDKLTRGDYALTYLPKVAGLHTPEWAAWSARQRNPRLAGEWLVVASVPGKGKFVGELNVAPGKAADEFTTSATLRSLADGGTINRTGTGILYAGYSWRGSSKGGAAPAKPDDLVSAARETMWFAPDQQSAQGRWFWGEYQEFGYDVKLVRATAAPTILAVTPGPVKAGTKGVQLRILGNNLPAAPTAADIDLGAGVTVTKIVSASPKELVVTADIAPAAPSGQRDVALAGAVLEQAFPVYRNIDYIKATPETALARLGGIKFAKGYQQFEAIGYDNGLDGKPNTGDDVALGPIEADWAMQEFMTVSYDDDMKYVGALSPTAFFTPGEEGPNPARRFARNNYGEVWAVATAKSAKDKFGKPLSARAYLVVTVPMYQRFDQPEVSR
;
A
#
# COMPACT_ATOMS: atom_id res chain seq x y z
N MET A 1 -21.93 10.04 2.90
CA MET A 1 -20.63 10.66 2.60
C MET A 1 -20.83 11.62 1.43
N ARG A 2 -21.01 12.93 1.68
CA ARG A 2 -21.15 13.94 0.61
C ARG A 2 -19.77 14.53 0.36
N LEU A 3 -19.09 14.11 -0.70
CA LEU A 3 -17.91 14.82 -1.18
C LEU A 3 -18.34 16.04 -1.98
N TYR A 4 -17.99 17.23 -1.50
CA TYR A 4 -18.04 18.45 -2.30
C TYR A 4 -16.83 18.43 -3.24
N VAL A 5 -17.09 18.25 -4.54
CA VAL A 5 -16.11 18.50 -5.59
C VAL A 5 -15.92 20.02 -5.65
N ILE A 6 -14.73 20.50 -5.33
CA ILE A 6 -14.37 21.91 -5.46
C ILE A 6 -14.23 22.20 -6.96
N GLU A 7 -15.21 22.92 -7.51
CA GLU A 7 -15.17 23.44 -8.88
C GLU A 7 -14.04 24.48 -9.01
N ASN A 8 -13.25 24.37 -10.07
CA ASN A 8 -12.19 25.31 -10.41
C ASN A 8 -12.80 26.68 -10.76
N VAL A 9 -12.48 27.70 -9.96
CA VAL A 9 -12.71 29.11 -10.31
C VAL A 9 -11.65 29.54 -11.32
N THR A 10 -12.08 29.89 -12.52
CA THR A 10 -11.26 30.56 -13.54
C THR A 10 -10.93 32.00 -13.13
N PRO A 11 -9.68 32.47 -13.24
CA PRO A 11 -9.38 33.90 -13.30
C PRO A 11 -9.30 34.34 -14.75
N GLN A 12 -10.30 35.08 -15.21
CA GLN A 12 -10.25 35.87 -16.43
C GLN A 12 -10.07 37.32 -16.01
N GLU A 13 -8.85 37.86 -16.10
CA GLU A 13 -8.63 39.27 -16.39
C GLU A 13 -7.20 39.51 -16.88
N ARG A 14 -7.13 40.22 -18.02
CA ARG A 14 -5.92 40.56 -18.78
C ARG A 14 -5.24 41.77 -18.17
N LEU A 15 -3.93 41.93 -18.41
CA LEU A 15 -3.24 43.19 -18.79
C LEU A 15 -1.81 42.83 -19.29
N PRO A 16 -1.09 43.71 -20.01
CA PRO A 16 -0.66 43.44 -21.39
C PRO A 16 0.78 42.91 -21.56
N ARG A 17 0.99 42.18 -22.66
CA ARG A 17 2.30 41.74 -23.18
C ARG A 17 3.09 42.93 -23.71
N LEU A 18 4.28 43.18 -23.16
CA LEU A 18 5.35 43.89 -23.86
C LEU A 18 6.11 42.89 -24.74
N SER A 19 6.06 43.12 -26.04
CA SER A 19 6.78 42.36 -27.06
C SER A 19 8.15 43.01 -27.27
N ILE A 20 9.25 42.28 -27.10
CA ILE A 20 10.57 42.71 -27.58
C ILE A 20 11.04 41.65 -28.59
N CYS A 21 11.01 42.09 -29.85
CA CYS A 21 11.44 41.37 -31.03
C CYS A 21 12.97 41.46 -31.14
N THR A 22 13.65 40.32 -31.20
CA THR A 22 15.06 40.23 -31.58
C THR A 22 15.17 40.21 -33.11
N GLN A 23 15.75 41.26 -33.70
CA GLN A 23 16.39 41.19 -35.01
C GLN A 23 17.76 41.86 -34.92
N GLY A 24 18.80 41.08 -35.20
CA GLY A 24 20.15 41.59 -35.43
C GLY A 24 20.29 42.12 -36.85
N LYS A 25 21.14 43.14 -37.01
CA LYS A 25 21.89 43.43 -38.24
C LYS A 25 23.10 44.30 -37.92
N MET A 26 24.26 43.86 -38.40
CA MET A 26 25.54 44.58 -38.41
C MET A 26 25.59 45.60 -39.57
N SER A 27 26.21 46.75 -39.32
CA SER A 27 26.91 47.68 -40.24
C SER A 27 27.07 48.99 -39.45
N GLY A 28 28.25 49.52 -39.11
CA GLY A 28 29.41 49.81 -39.95
C GLY A 28 29.42 51.32 -40.26
N ALA A 29 30.16 52.13 -39.49
CA ALA A 29 30.72 53.42 -39.93
C ALA A 29 31.65 54.04 -38.86
N LYS A 30 32.79 54.54 -39.34
CA LYS A 30 33.90 55.21 -38.63
C LYS A 30 33.54 56.63 -38.21
N GLY A 31 34.16 57.12 -37.13
CA GLY A 31 34.18 58.54 -36.76
C GLY A 31 35.16 58.80 -35.62
N ASP A 32 36.18 59.59 -35.91
CA ASP A 32 37.41 59.80 -35.14
C ASP A 32 37.34 61.00 -34.16
N ILE A 33 38.11 60.88 -33.07
CA ILE A 33 38.80 61.94 -32.29
C ILE A 33 37.96 62.97 -31.50
N ARG A 34 38.05 62.94 -30.16
CA ARG A 34 38.78 63.96 -29.35
C ARG A 34 38.90 63.58 -27.88
N VAL A 35 40.15 63.53 -27.43
CA VAL A 35 40.60 63.43 -26.05
C VAL A 35 40.34 64.75 -25.32
N LYS A 36 39.66 64.68 -24.17
CA LYS A 36 39.81 65.66 -23.08
C LYS A 36 40.01 64.91 -21.76
N ARG A 37 41.17 65.16 -21.14
CA ARG A 37 41.53 64.74 -19.78
C ARG A 37 40.97 65.74 -18.77
N LEU A 38 40.54 65.23 -17.60
CA LEU A 38 40.55 65.79 -16.23
C LEU A 38 39.24 65.44 -15.48
N PRO A 39 39.24 65.30 -14.14
CA PRO A 39 40.18 64.63 -13.26
C PRO A 39 39.51 63.49 -12.46
N VAL A 40 40.36 62.68 -11.81
CA VAL A 40 40.02 61.56 -10.93
C VAL A 40 39.24 62.05 -9.70
N THR A 41 37.99 61.60 -9.56
CA THR A 41 37.25 61.69 -8.29
C THR A 41 36.94 60.26 -7.83
N LYS A 42 37.40 59.97 -6.61
CA LYS A 42 37.22 58.70 -5.90
C LYS A 42 35.74 58.27 -5.91
N LEU A 43 35.44 57.12 -6.52
CA LEU A 43 34.22 56.37 -6.24
C LEU A 43 34.63 54.96 -5.81
N GLY A 44 34.26 54.62 -4.57
CA GLY A 44 34.56 53.34 -3.96
C GLY A 44 34.00 52.19 -4.78
N LEU A 45 34.88 51.23 -5.08
CA LEU A 45 34.52 49.95 -5.67
C LEU A 45 33.78 49.15 -4.59
N LEU A 46 32.45 49.19 -4.58
CA LEU A 46 31.65 48.20 -3.87
C LEU A 46 31.70 46.90 -4.69
N THR A 47 32.64 46.03 -4.36
CA THR A 47 32.60 44.63 -4.79
C THR A 47 31.37 43.98 -4.17
N LEU A 48 30.30 43.86 -4.95
CA LEU A 48 29.17 42.98 -4.65
C LEU A 48 29.66 41.53 -4.73
N PHE A 49 30.16 41.02 -3.61
CA PHE A 49 30.16 39.59 -3.36
C PHE A 49 28.70 39.16 -3.25
N SER A 50 28.22 38.43 -4.26
CA SER A 50 27.00 37.63 -4.15
C SER A 50 27.22 36.54 -3.11
N ALA A 51 27.04 36.89 -1.83
CA ALA A 51 26.91 35.91 -0.77
C ALA A 51 25.63 35.12 -1.06
N SER A 52 25.78 33.86 -1.46
CA SER A 52 24.72 32.87 -1.36
C SER A 52 24.16 32.93 0.05
N VAL A 53 22.90 33.34 0.18
CA VAL A 53 22.19 33.34 1.45
C VAL A 53 22.07 31.88 1.89
N VAL A 54 23.01 31.44 2.71
CA VAL A 54 22.88 30.23 3.52
C VAL A 54 21.81 30.56 4.55
N PHE A 55 20.59 30.07 4.35
CA PHE A 55 19.61 30.08 5.42
C PHE A 55 20.16 29.18 6.54
N ALA A 56 20.61 29.80 7.62
CA ALA A 56 20.87 29.13 8.87
C ALA A 56 19.59 28.37 9.27
N GLN A 57 19.64 27.04 9.33
CA GLN A 57 18.59 26.19 9.89
C GLN A 57 18.60 26.23 11.42
N GLY A 58 18.69 27.44 11.96
CA GLY A 58 18.68 27.74 13.38
C GLY A 58 17.67 28.83 13.68
N ASP A 59 16.46 28.73 13.13
CA ASP A 59 15.34 29.42 13.74
C ASP A 59 14.06 28.63 13.47
N ASN A 60 13.69 27.89 14.50
CA ASN A 60 12.39 27.28 14.60
C ASN A 60 11.35 28.43 14.69
N GLY A 61 10.18 28.30 14.05
CA GLY A 61 9.12 29.31 14.10
C GLY A 61 8.70 29.69 15.54
N PRO A 62 7.88 30.73 15.77
CA PRO A 62 7.70 31.36 17.09
C PRO A 62 7.39 30.39 18.26
N ASP A 63 6.68 29.28 18.02
CA ASP A 63 6.47 28.24 19.03
C ASP A 63 7.58 27.17 19.05
N SER A 64 8.12 26.78 17.90
CA SER A 64 9.22 25.81 17.82
C SER A 64 10.57 26.42 18.26
N ALA A 65 10.72 27.75 18.28
CA ALA A 65 11.84 28.50 18.85
C ALA A 65 12.03 28.20 20.34
N THR A 66 10.96 27.78 21.01
CA THR A 66 10.96 27.49 22.45
C THR A 66 11.07 26.00 22.77
N MET A 67 10.69 25.10 21.86
CA MET A 67 10.78 23.66 22.06
C MET A 67 12.19 23.16 21.70
N LYS A 68 12.84 22.51 22.66
CA LYS A 68 14.13 21.82 22.48
C LYS A 68 13.91 20.31 22.45
N GLU A 69 14.82 19.58 21.80
CA GLU A 69 14.83 18.13 21.92
C GLU A 69 14.99 17.70 23.38
N THR A 70 14.07 16.87 23.85
CA THR A 70 14.12 16.30 25.21
C THR A 70 14.45 14.81 25.19
N GLU A 71 14.18 14.16 24.07
CA GLU A 71 14.43 12.75 23.82
C GLU A 71 15.88 12.54 23.39
N ALA A 72 16.48 11.43 23.81
CA ALA A 72 17.83 11.07 23.37
C ALA A 72 17.85 10.81 21.86
N GLY A 73 18.77 11.45 21.13
CA GLY A 73 18.98 11.19 19.71
C GLY A 73 19.60 9.80 19.48
N ILE A 74 19.34 9.25 18.29
CA ILE A 74 19.97 8.02 17.78
C ILE A 74 21.19 8.43 16.95
N PRO A 75 22.42 8.04 17.33
CA PRO A 75 23.61 8.44 16.59
C PRO A 75 23.59 7.92 15.14
N VAL A 76 24.06 8.75 14.21
CA VAL A 76 24.27 8.35 12.83
C VAL A 76 25.69 7.83 12.71
N ALA A 77 25.87 6.54 12.48
CA ALA A 77 27.20 5.92 12.38
C ALA A 77 27.80 5.99 10.97
N ASP A 78 26.96 5.95 9.94
CA ASP A 78 27.39 5.78 8.55
C ASP A 78 28.13 7.03 8.00
N PRO A 79 29.40 6.87 7.57
CA PRO A 79 30.18 7.95 6.99
C PRO A 79 29.55 8.60 5.76
N LEU A 80 28.89 7.84 4.88
CA LEU A 80 28.26 8.38 3.68
C LEU A 80 27.07 9.27 4.05
N VAL A 81 26.32 8.91 5.09
CA VAL A 81 25.24 9.77 5.61
C VAL A 81 25.83 11.07 6.14
N LYS A 82 26.92 11.02 6.92
CA LYS A 82 27.59 12.22 7.43
C LYS A 82 28.13 13.09 6.30
N GLU A 83 28.75 12.49 5.28
CA GLU A 83 29.29 13.19 4.12
C GLU A 83 28.18 13.93 3.34
N LYS A 84 27.09 13.24 3.00
CA LYS A 84 26.04 13.81 2.16
C LYS A 84 25.09 14.74 2.92
N CYS A 85 24.89 14.52 4.23
CA CYS A 85 23.89 15.26 5.02
C CYS A 85 24.50 16.31 5.95
N GLY A 86 25.78 16.18 6.32
CA GLY A 86 26.42 16.96 7.39
C GLY A 86 26.61 18.45 7.10
N SER A 87 26.52 18.87 5.83
CA SER A 87 26.57 20.30 5.47
C SER A 87 25.36 21.09 5.97
N CYS A 88 24.21 20.42 6.14
CA CYS A 88 22.97 21.03 6.63
C CYS A 88 22.56 20.48 8.00
N HIS A 89 22.78 19.18 8.23
CA HIS A 89 22.45 18.52 9.48
C HIS A 89 23.65 18.56 10.43
N SER A 90 23.62 19.51 11.38
CA SER A 90 24.72 19.72 12.32
C SER A 90 24.92 18.50 13.22
N ALA A 91 26.18 18.09 13.37
CA ALA A 91 26.57 17.02 14.27
C ALA A 91 26.74 17.53 15.71
N ASP A 92 26.36 16.74 16.70
CA ASP A 92 26.74 16.95 18.10
C ASP A 92 27.89 16.01 18.53
N ASP A 93 28.40 16.20 19.75
CA ASP A 93 29.50 15.40 20.32
C ASP A 93 29.14 13.92 20.52
N LYS A 94 27.85 13.57 20.45
CA LYS A 94 27.36 12.19 20.58
C LYS A 94 27.20 11.51 19.22
N GLY A 95 27.55 12.20 18.12
CA GLY A 95 27.40 11.70 16.76
C GLY A 95 25.95 11.73 16.25
N ASN A 96 25.06 12.48 16.92
CA ASN A 96 23.74 12.75 16.39
C ASN A 96 23.84 13.79 15.28
N LEU A 97 23.02 13.66 14.25
CA LEU A 97 22.81 14.68 13.24
C LEU A 97 21.44 15.33 13.46
N SER A 98 21.39 16.66 13.47
CA SER A 98 20.13 17.41 13.66
C SER A 98 19.02 16.86 12.77
N ARG A 99 17.79 16.76 13.28
CA ARG A 99 16.62 16.13 12.64
C ARG A 99 16.73 14.61 12.45
N ILE A 100 17.77 14.12 11.77
CA ILE A 100 17.92 12.71 11.36
C ILE A 100 17.90 11.79 12.58
N SER A 101 18.62 12.16 13.63
CA SER A 101 18.73 11.37 14.86
C SER A 101 17.45 11.30 15.71
N TRP A 102 16.42 12.08 15.38
CA TRP A 102 15.16 12.14 16.11
C TRP A 102 13.95 11.64 15.30
N VAL A 103 14.20 10.95 14.19
CA VAL A 103 13.18 10.28 13.40
C VAL A 103 13.57 8.86 13.04
N ARG A 104 12.58 7.96 12.97
CA ARG A 104 12.70 6.62 12.40
C ARG A 104 11.54 6.35 11.45
N THR A 105 11.75 5.54 10.42
CA THR A 105 10.70 5.21 9.43
C THR A 105 11.02 3.97 8.61
N THR A 106 10.11 3.60 7.72
CA THR A 106 10.26 2.52 6.74
C THR A 106 11.31 2.88 5.67
N PRO A 107 11.80 1.89 4.88
CA PRO A 107 12.66 2.18 3.73
C PRO A 107 12.06 3.20 2.75
N GLU A 108 10.76 3.11 2.49
CA GLU A 108 10.04 4.07 1.65
C GLU A 108 10.04 5.47 2.25
N GLY A 109 9.86 5.60 3.58
CA GLY A 109 9.90 6.89 4.26
C GLY A 109 11.28 7.55 4.15
N TRP A 110 12.36 6.78 4.30
CA TRP A 110 13.73 7.29 4.09
C TRP A 110 13.97 7.69 2.63
N ALA A 111 13.55 6.87 1.68
CA ALA A 111 13.65 7.19 0.25
C ALA A 111 12.88 8.48 -0.09
N GLN A 112 11.69 8.67 0.49
CA GLN A 112 10.90 9.91 0.36
C GLN A 112 11.65 11.11 0.96
N ALA A 113 12.16 11.01 2.18
CA ALA A 113 12.89 12.11 2.80
C ALA A 113 14.11 12.54 1.99
N ILE A 114 14.92 11.60 1.50
CA ILE A 114 16.09 11.90 0.66
C ILE A 114 15.65 12.53 -0.66
N LYS A 115 14.62 11.97 -1.32
CA LYS A 115 14.09 12.52 -2.56
C LYS A 115 13.61 13.96 -2.37
N ARG A 116 12.99 14.28 -1.23
CA ARG A 116 12.60 15.66 -0.90
C ARG A 116 13.82 16.57 -0.74
N MET A 117 14.91 16.11 -0.14
CA MET A 117 16.15 16.89 -0.03
C MET A 117 16.77 17.16 -1.40
N VAL A 118 16.77 16.19 -2.31
CA VAL A 118 17.22 16.40 -3.71
C VAL A 118 16.36 17.46 -4.40
N ARG A 119 15.03 17.34 -4.27
CA ARG A 119 14.06 18.17 -5.00
C ARG A 119 13.95 19.60 -4.45
N LEU A 120 13.92 19.77 -3.14
CA LEU A 120 13.64 21.05 -2.49
C LEU A 120 14.89 21.75 -1.98
N ASN A 121 15.95 21.00 -1.69
CA ASN A 121 17.15 21.52 -1.02
C ASN A 121 18.43 21.32 -1.85
N GLY A 122 18.33 20.75 -3.06
CA GLY A 122 19.45 20.62 -3.99
C GLY A 122 20.53 19.64 -3.54
N LEU A 123 20.18 18.64 -2.72
CA LEU A 123 21.12 17.59 -2.32
C LEU A 123 21.69 16.89 -3.56
N ASP A 124 23.00 16.93 -3.72
CA ASP A 124 23.72 16.19 -4.76
C ASP A 124 24.06 14.80 -4.25
N ILE A 125 23.48 13.78 -4.90
CA ILE A 125 23.63 12.39 -4.52
C ILE A 125 23.32 11.49 -5.71
N THR A 126 24.13 10.45 -5.89
CA THR A 126 23.89 9.43 -6.92
C THR A 126 22.77 8.46 -6.51
N PRO A 127 22.12 7.79 -7.46
CA PRO A 127 21.15 6.73 -7.14
C PRO A 127 21.74 5.60 -6.26
N GLU A 128 23.00 5.25 -6.47
CA GLU A 128 23.73 4.23 -5.71
C GLU A 128 23.95 4.66 -4.26
N GLU A 129 24.46 5.87 -4.05
CA GLU A 129 24.63 6.45 -2.71
C GLU A 129 23.28 6.58 -1.99
N SER A 130 22.24 7.05 -2.69
CA SER A 130 20.88 7.17 -2.15
C SER A 130 20.35 5.82 -1.64
N ARG A 131 20.50 4.74 -2.43
CA ARG A 131 20.11 3.39 -2.01
C ARG A 131 20.92 2.91 -0.80
N SER A 132 22.22 3.20 -0.77
CA SER A 132 23.09 2.86 0.37
C SER A 132 22.67 3.58 1.65
N ILE A 133 22.39 4.89 1.57
CA ILE A 133 21.89 5.68 2.70
C ILE A 133 20.53 5.16 3.18
N VAL A 134 19.58 4.88 2.28
CA VAL A 134 18.28 4.30 2.65
C VAL A 134 18.48 2.98 3.40
N LYS A 135 19.34 2.10 2.91
CA LYS A 135 19.65 0.82 3.57
C LYS A 135 20.22 1.00 4.98
N SER A 136 21.15 1.93 5.12
CA SER A 136 21.80 2.25 6.39
C SER A 136 20.83 2.86 7.41
N LEU A 137 20.04 3.86 6.99
CA LEU A 137 19.06 4.52 7.84
C LEU A 137 17.86 3.64 8.14
N ALA A 138 17.41 2.79 7.21
CA ALA A 138 16.37 1.81 7.51
C ALA A 138 16.83 0.78 8.56
N SER A 139 18.14 0.52 8.66
CA SER A 139 18.69 -0.41 9.65
C SER A 139 18.85 0.26 11.02
N SER A 140 19.42 1.46 11.06
CA SER A 140 19.74 2.19 12.31
C SER A 140 18.60 3.06 12.84
N HIS A 141 17.75 3.56 11.95
CA HIS A 141 16.61 4.44 12.21
C HIS A 141 15.34 3.86 11.55
N GLY A 142 15.19 2.55 11.66
CA GLY A 142 14.07 1.80 11.10
C GLY A 142 12.88 1.70 12.05
N LEU A 143 11.85 0.96 11.62
CA LEU A 143 10.78 0.48 12.49
C LEU A 143 11.07 -0.95 12.93
N ALA A 144 10.65 -1.31 14.14
CA ALA A 144 10.54 -2.71 14.53
C ALA A 144 9.47 -3.44 13.70
N PRO A 145 9.56 -4.77 13.54
CA PRO A 145 8.57 -5.57 12.84
C PRO A 145 7.13 -5.31 13.33
N GLU A 146 6.93 -5.17 14.63
CA GLU A 146 5.66 -4.91 15.30
C GLU A 146 5.13 -3.50 14.99
N GLU A 147 6.03 -2.52 14.94
CA GLU A 147 5.70 -1.13 14.57
C GLU A 147 5.28 -0.98 13.10
N ALA A 148 5.90 -1.75 12.21
CA ALA A 148 5.64 -1.70 10.77
C ALA A 148 4.39 -2.50 10.36
N ARG A 149 4.11 -3.62 11.03
CA ARG A 149 2.98 -4.52 10.69
C ARG A 149 1.64 -3.82 10.45
N PRO A 150 1.14 -2.91 11.32
CA PRO A 150 -0.16 -2.28 11.11
C PRO A 150 -0.22 -1.33 9.90
N VAL A 151 0.93 -0.88 9.38
CA VAL A 151 1.01 0.05 8.25
C VAL A 151 1.52 -0.60 6.96
N MET A 152 1.76 -1.92 6.95
CA MET A 152 2.31 -2.64 5.78
C MET A 152 1.46 -2.53 4.52
N TYR A 153 0.15 -2.26 4.65
CA TYR A 153 -0.73 -2.04 3.50
C TYR A 153 -0.28 -0.85 2.63
N LEU A 154 0.39 0.14 3.22
CA LEU A 154 0.89 1.32 2.51
C LEU A 154 2.06 0.99 1.54
N PRO A 155 3.17 0.35 1.98
CA PRO A 155 4.21 -0.11 1.05
C PRO A 155 3.77 -1.30 0.19
N GLU A 156 2.75 -2.06 0.57
CA GLU A 156 2.10 -3.07 -0.27
C GLU A 156 1.14 -2.46 -1.32
N LYS A 157 0.91 -1.14 -1.26
CA LYS A 157 0.06 -0.40 -2.20
C LYS A 157 -1.37 -0.95 -2.26
N ARG A 158 -1.91 -1.35 -1.11
CA ARG A 158 -3.30 -1.75 -0.98
C ARG A 158 -4.18 -0.51 -0.83
N ILE A 159 -5.31 -0.53 -1.53
CA ILE A 159 -6.38 0.44 -1.32
C ILE A 159 -7.32 -0.18 -0.30
N ILE A 160 -7.39 0.42 0.88
CA ILE A 160 -8.24 -0.04 1.99
C ILE A 160 -8.99 1.15 2.59
N ASP A 161 -10.09 0.86 3.27
CA ASP A 161 -10.69 1.80 4.20
C ASP A 161 -9.88 1.79 5.50
N GLU A 162 -9.18 2.89 5.80
CA GLU A 162 -8.34 3.00 6.99
C GLU A 162 -9.19 3.11 8.26
N ALA A 163 -8.84 2.33 9.28
CA ALA A 163 -9.34 2.54 10.63
C ALA A 163 -8.64 3.75 11.25
N LEU A 164 -9.41 4.81 11.50
CA LEU A 164 -8.92 6.05 12.10
C LEU A 164 -9.32 6.11 13.56
N PRO A 165 -8.47 6.68 14.43
CA PRO A 165 -8.77 6.73 15.86
C PRO A 165 -9.96 7.63 16.18
N ASN A 166 -10.16 8.69 15.39
CA ASN A 166 -11.28 9.62 15.50
C ASN A 166 -11.34 10.59 14.30
N GLU A 167 -12.38 11.43 14.25
CA GLU A 167 -12.61 12.38 13.15
C GLU A 167 -11.66 13.59 13.20
N THR A 168 -11.19 14.00 14.37
CA THR A 168 -10.15 15.04 14.50
C THR A 168 -8.88 14.61 13.79
N MET A 169 -8.43 13.36 13.98
CA MET A 169 -7.26 12.82 13.29
C MET A 169 -7.51 12.57 11.80
N ARG A 170 -8.75 12.22 11.39
CA ARG A 170 -9.12 12.18 9.97
C ARG A 170 -8.88 13.55 9.32
N GLY A 171 -9.41 14.60 9.95
CA GLY A 171 -9.29 15.97 9.49
C GLY A 171 -7.86 16.51 9.53
N ALA A 172 -7.07 16.13 10.54
CA ALA A 172 -5.70 16.63 10.71
C ALA A 172 -4.69 15.91 9.81
N CYS A 173 -4.79 14.59 9.68
CA CYS A 173 -3.70 13.75 9.20
C CYS A 173 -4.06 12.80 8.05
N ALA A 174 -5.35 12.63 7.72
CA ALA A 174 -5.82 11.67 6.71
C ALA A 174 -6.65 12.32 5.59
N SER A 175 -6.66 13.65 5.50
CA SER A 175 -7.46 14.38 4.50
C SER A 175 -6.77 14.50 3.13
N CYS A 176 -5.45 14.31 3.07
CA CYS A 176 -4.67 14.49 1.84
C CYS A 176 -3.96 13.20 1.40
N HIS A 177 -3.50 12.41 2.35
CA HIS A 177 -2.82 11.12 2.13
C HIS A 177 -3.28 10.12 3.19
N ALA A 178 -2.96 8.85 2.98
CA ALA A 178 -3.20 7.76 3.92
C ALA A 178 -2.71 8.11 5.35
N TYR A 179 -3.49 7.77 6.36
CA TYR A 179 -3.11 7.86 7.77
C TYR A 179 -2.00 6.88 8.17
N ALA A 180 -1.82 5.79 7.43
CA ALA A 180 -0.60 4.99 7.55
C ALA A 180 0.67 5.79 7.29
N GLN A 181 0.62 6.89 6.52
CA GLN A 181 1.81 7.70 6.24
C GLN A 181 2.40 8.24 7.55
N PRO A 182 1.72 9.04 8.39
CA PRO A 182 2.29 9.45 9.67
C PRO A 182 2.59 8.26 10.60
N LEU A 183 1.75 7.21 10.63
CA LEU A 183 2.01 6.04 11.48
C LEU A 183 3.20 5.18 11.02
N SER A 184 3.70 5.37 9.80
CA SER A 184 4.95 4.77 9.30
C SER A 184 6.21 5.52 9.76
N TRP A 185 6.06 6.51 10.64
CA TRP A 185 7.16 7.25 11.25
C TRP A 185 7.10 7.15 12.77
N ARG A 186 8.26 7.31 13.40
CA ARG A 186 8.43 7.48 14.84
C ARG A 186 9.29 8.70 15.05
N ARG A 187 8.84 9.67 15.85
CA ARG A 187 9.51 10.97 15.97
C ARG A 187 9.51 11.47 17.41
N SER A 188 10.49 12.31 17.75
CA SER A 188 10.43 13.09 18.98
C SER A 188 9.25 14.07 18.94
N LYS A 189 8.88 14.65 20.09
CA LYS A 189 7.84 15.69 20.14
C LYS A 189 8.17 16.87 19.25
N LEU A 190 9.42 17.34 19.28
CA LEU A 190 9.85 18.46 18.46
C LEU A 190 9.78 18.11 16.96
N GLU A 191 10.23 16.92 16.56
CA GLU A 191 10.16 16.49 15.16
C GLU A 191 8.72 16.32 14.63
N TRP A 192 7.74 16.02 15.50
CA TRP A 192 6.33 16.09 15.12
C TRP A 192 5.86 17.53 14.90
N LYS A 193 6.23 18.47 15.78
CA LYS A 193 5.93 19.90 15.60
C LYS A 193 6.56 20.44 14.33
N THR A 194 7.83 20.14 14.07
CA THR A 194 8.50 20.63 12.88
C THR A 194 7.97 19.99 11.60
N LEU A 195 7.46 18.75 11.66
CA LEU A 195 6.73 18.17 10.54
C LEU A 195 5.45 18.96 10.26
N GLN A 196 4.67 19.31 11.29
CA GLN A 196 3.47 20.13 11.11
C GLN A 196 3.81 21.50 10.50
N ASP A 197 4.86 22.15 11.01
CA ASP A 197 5.33 23.45 10.50
C ASP A 197 5.73 23.35 9.02
N LEU A 198 6.39 22.25 8.62
CA LEU A 198 6.70 21.99 7.22
C LEU A 198 5.43 21.89 6.36
N HIS A 199 4.39 21.20 6.83
CA HIS A 199 3.12 21.09 6.09
C HIS A 199 2.45 22.45 5.94
N VAL A 200 2.40 23.25 7.02
CA VAL A 200 1.84 24.61 6.99
C VAL A 200 2.62 25.50 6.02
N ALA A 201 3.95 25.42 6.03
CA ALA A 201 4.81 26.23 5.18
C ALA A 201 4.68 25.88 3.69
N LEU A 202 4.52 24.59 3.37
CA LEU A 202 4.43 24.12 1.97
C LEU A 202 3.00 24.16 1.42
N TYR A 203 1.99 23.99 2.26
CA TYR A 203 0.62 23.72 1.82
C TYR A 203 -0.40 24.56 2.60
N SER A 204 -0.97 25.58 1.94
CA SER A 204 -2.03 26.42 2.52
C SER A 204 -3.28 25.61 2.92
N GLN A 205 -3.56 24.50 2.24
CA GLN A 205 -4.64 23.59 2.62
C GLN A 205 -4.36 22.86 3.93
N ALA A 206 -3.10 22.51 4.22
CA ALA A 206 -2.74 21.91 5.50
C ALA A 206 -2.91 22.91 6.64
N ASP A 207 -2.48 24.16 6.45
CA ASP A 207 -2.74 25.25 7.41
C ASP A 207 -4.24 25.42 7.69
N ALA A 208 -5.05 25.44 6.62
CA ALA A 208 -6.50 25.56 6.73
C ALA A 208 -7.15 24.36 7.45
N GLN A 209 -6.62 23.14 7.31
CA GLN A 209 -7.13 21.97 8.06
C GLN A 209 -6.68 22.00 9.52
N TYR A 210 -5.41 22.32 9.79
CA TYR A 210 -4.87 22.31 11.15
C TYR A 210 -5.53 23.34 12.06
N ARG A 211 -5.86 24.53 11.55
CA ARG A 211 -6.51 25.59 12.33
C ARG A 211 -8.00 25.36 12.61
N ARG A 212 -8.62 24.32 12.03
CA ARG A 212 -10.01 24.00 12.35
C ARG A 212 -10.13 23.53 13.81
N PRO A 213 -11.25 23.81 14.48
CA PRO A 213 -11.52 23.22 15.79
C PRO A 213 -11.50 21.68 15.72
N ALA A 214 -10.95 21.05 16.74
CA ALA A 214 -11.08 19.61 16.95
C ALA A 214 -12.57 19.25 17.10
N GLU A 215 -12.94 18.10 16.54
CA GLU A 215 -14.34 17.66 16.51
C GLU A 215 -14.68 16.83 17.74
N ASP A 216 -13.71 16.06 18.22
CA ASP A 216 -13.88 15.10 19.30
C ASP A 216 -13.95 15.77 20.68
N ALA A 217 -14.76 15.19 21.57
CA ALA A 217 -15.04 15.74 22.89
C ALA A 217 -13.87 15.59 23.89
N GLU A 218 -12.94 14.66 23.62
CA GLU A 218 -11.74 14.48 24.44
C GLU A 218 -10.80 15.67 24.26
N GLN A 219 -10.89 16.63 25.16
CA GLN A 219 -10.03 17.80 25.23
C GLN A 219 -9.20 17.73 26.52
N PRO A 220 -7.99 18.33 26.56
CA PRO A 220 -7.20 18.39 27.79
C PRO A 220 -8.02 18.96 28.96
N ALA A 221 -7.89 18.37 30.14
CA ALA A 221 -8.63 18.77 31.33
C ALA A 221 -8.34 20.24 31.69
N GLY A 222 -9.37 20.99 32.09
CA GLY A 222 -9.25 22.37 32.55
C GLY A 222 -9.42 23.46 31.47
N ARG A 223 -9.76 23.09 30.23
CA ARG A 223 -10.05 24.04 29.14
C ARG A 223 -11.55 24.35 29.04
N ASP A 224 -11.90 25.60 28.72
CA ASP A 224 -13.29 25.98 28.46
C ASP A 224 -13.82 25.14 27.26
N PRO A 225 -14.99 24.47 27.37
CA PRO A 225 -15.59 23.72 26.28
C PRO A 225 -15.81 24.53 24.97
N LYS A 226 -15.85 25.86 25.06
CA LYS A 226 -15.97 26.77 23.91
C LYS A 226 -14.64 26.99 23.18
N ASP A 227 -13.52 26.84 23.88
CA ASP A 227 -12.17 27.06 23.34
C ASP A 227 -11.55 25.72 22.94
N LYS A 228 -12.11 25.04 21.94
CA LYS A 228 -11.56 23.75 21.51
C LYS A 228 -10.10 23.86 21.06
N LEU A 229 -9.30 22.80 21.24
CA LEU A 229 -8.02 22.69 20.56
C LEU A 229 -8.23 22.80 19.05
N THR A 230 -7.23 23.30 18.34
CA THR A 230 -7.19 23.11 16.90
C THR A 230 -6.89 21.63 16.58
N ARG A 231 -7.28 21.16 15.39
CA ARG A 231 -6.95 19.80 14.93
C ARG A 231 -5.44 19.55 14.93
N GLY A 232 -4.65 20.58 14.59
CA GLY A 232 -3.19 20.55 14.65
C GLY A 232 -2.66 20.34 16.06
N ASP A 233 -3.12 21.16 17.02
CA ASP A 233 -2.69 21.03 18.41
C ASP A 233 -3.09 19.67 19.01
N TYR A 234 -4.30 19.20 18.69
CA TYR A 234 -4.74 17.87 19.09
C TYR A 234 -3.78 16.78 18.57
N ALA A 235 -3.42 16.83 17.28
CA ALA A 235 -2.49 15.88 16.68
C ALA A 235 -1.11 15.89 17.36
N LEU A 236 -0.61 17.06 17.77
CA LEU A 236 0.65 17.17 18.53
C LEU A 236 0.60 16.57 19.93
N THR A 237 -0.58 16.43 20.53
CA THR A 237 -0.74 15.69 21.80
C THR A 237 -0.87 14.19 21.59
N TYR A 238 -1.39 13.77 20.44
CA TYR A 238 -1.70 12.37 20.13
C TYR A 238 -0.51 11.62 19.52
N LEU A 239 0.10 12.17 18.46
CA LEU A 239 1.15 11.49 17.69
C LEU A 239 2.39 11.10 18.50
N PRO A 240 2.92 11.94 19.42
CA PRO A 240 4.04 11.51 20.26
C PRO A 240 3.72 10.34 21.20
N LYS A 241 2.45 10.12 21.54
CA LYS A 241 2.02 8.99 22.39
C LYS A 241 1.98 7.68 21.62
N VAL A 242 1.47 7.70 20.38
CA VAL A 242 1.28 6.49 19.57
C VAL A 242 2.42 6.21 18.59
N ALA A 243 3.24 7.21 18.30
CA ALA A 243 4.31 7.18 17.32
C ALA A 243 5.55 7.98 17.79
N GLY A 244 5.91 7.81 19.08
CA GLY A 244 7.10 8.41 19.68
C GLY A 244 8.41 7.77 19.18
N LEU A 245 9.51 8.53 19.27
CA LEU A 245 10.84 8.10 18.79
C LEU A 245 11.31 6.78 19.43
N HIS A 246 11.18 6.66 20.75
CA HIS A 246 11.60 5.49 21.52
C HIS A 246 10.39 4.63 21.88
N THR A 247 10.49 3.34 21.60
CA THR A 247 9.44 2.36 21.89
C THR A 247 10.07 1.08 22.45
N PRO A 248 9.37 0.33 23.31
CA PRO A 248 9.83 -0.97 23.78
C PRO A 248 10.13 -1.94 22.63
N GLU A 249 9.31 -1.93 21.58
CA GLU A 249 9.45 -2.77 20.39
C GLU A 249 10.77 -2.47 19.66
N TRP A 250 11.10 -1.19 19.46
CA TRP A 250 12.36 -0.79 18.83
C TRP A 250 13.58 -1.13 19.70
N ALA A 251 13.51 -0.90 21.01
CA ALA A 251 14.59 -1.25 21.92
C ALA A 251 14.87 -2.76 21.89
N ALA A 252 13.81 -3.58 21.89
CA ALA A 252 13.94 -5.03 21.80
C ALA A 252 14.46 -5.50 20.43
N TRP A 253 14.05 -4.85 19.33
CA TRP A 253 14.46 -5.23 17.97
C TRP A 253 15.88 -4.79 17.62
N SER A 254 16.21 -3.53 17.84
CA SER A 254 17.53 -2.96 17.47
C SER A 254 18.69 -3.70 18.13
N ALA A 255 18.53 -4.15 19.38
CA ALA A 255 19.54 -4.92 20.11
C ALA A 255 19.82 -6.32 19.53
N ARG A 256 18.90 -6.88 18.72
CA ARG A 256 18.98 -8.24 18.17
C ARG A 256 18.96 -8.30 16.65
N GLN A 257 19.08 -7.16 15.98
CA GLN A 257 19.22 -7.12 14.54
C GLN A 257 20.44 -7.96 14.11
N ARG A 258 20.27 -8.70 13.02
CA ARG A 258 21.26 -9.64 12.52
C ARG A 258 21.21 -9.70 11.00
N ASN A 259 22.31 -10.14 10.40
CA ASN A 259 22.34 -10.44 8.97
C ASN A 259 21.23 -11.47 8.64
N PRO A 260 20.45 -11.22 7.59
CA PRO A 260 19.35 -12.10 7.24
C PRO A 260 19.83 -13.44 6.71
N ARG A 261 19.09 -14.50 7.04
CA ARG A 261 19.38 -15.88 6.60
C ARG A 261 18.16 -16.43 5.88
N LEU A 262 17.76 -15.77 4.79
CA LEU A 262 16.56 -16.11 4.03
C LEU A 262 16.80 -17.16 2.95
N ALA A 263 18.07 -17.44 2.60
CA ALA A 263 18.39 -18.44 1.59
C ALA A 263 17.78 -19.82 1.92
N GLY A 264 17.31 -20.51 0.88
CA GLY A 264 16.61 -21.78 0.97
C GLY A 264 15.26 -21.76 0.27
N GLU A 265 14.55 -22.87 0.41
CA GLU A 265 13.23 -23.06 -0.18
C GLU A 265 12.12 -22.56 0.76
N TRP A 266 11.14 -21.89 0.17
CA TRP A 266 9.95 -21.39 0.82
C TRP A 266 8.73 -21.91 0.10
N LEU A 267 7.76 -22.40 0.85
CA LEU A 267 6.45 -22.79 0.35
C LEU A 267 5.60 -21.55 0.19
N VAL A 268 4.91 -21.44 -0.93
CA VAL A 268 4.11 -20.27 -1.31
C VAL A 268 2.64 -20.63 -1.29
N VAL A 269 1.83 -19.79 -0.65
CA VAL A 269 0.38 -19.72 -0.86
C VAL A 269 0.09 -18.31 -1.36
N ALA A 270 -0.56 -18.21 -2.52
CA ALA A 270 -0.90 -16.93 -3.11
C ALA A 270 -2.37 -16.88 -3.55
N SER A 271 -2.96 -15.68 -3.56
CA SER A 271 -4.26 -15.43 -4.17
C SER A 271 -4.22 -14.18 -5.04
N VAL A 272 -4.89 -14.24 -6.18
CA VAL A 272 -5.07 -13.09 -7.08
C VAL A 272 -6.57 -12.93 -7.34
N PRO A 273 -7.17 -11.76 -7.03
CA PRO A 273 -8.56 -11.50 -7.34
C PRO A 273 -8.89 -11.82 -8.80
N GLY A 274 -9.97 -12.56 -9.05
CA GLY A 274 -10.41 -12.95 -10.38
C GLY A 274 -9.54 -14.03 -11.07
N LYS A 275 -8.48 -14.53 -10.43
CA LYS A 275 -7.66 -15.67 -10.91
C LYS A 275 -7.57 -16.82 -9.90
N GLY A 276 -8.05 -16.62 -8.68
CA GLY A 276 -8.11 -17.65 -7.65
C GLY A 276 -6.81 -17.82 -6.86
N LYS A 277 -6.67 -19.01 -6.25
CA LYS A 277 -5.57 -19.35 -5.35
C LYS A 277 -4.49 -20.15 -6.07
N PHE A 278 -3.28 -20.05 -5.56
CA PHE A 278 -2.09 -20.74 -6.04
C PHE A 278 -1.32 -21.32 -4.85
N VAL A 279 -0.69 -22.46 -5.07
CA VAL A 279 0.34 -23.01 -4.16
C VAL A 279 1.62 -23.24 -4.93
N GLY A 280 2.76 -23.22 -4.27
CA GLY A 280 4.02 -23.43 -4.96
C GLY A 280 5.24 -23.29 -4.09
N GLU A 281 6.36 -23.00 -4.73
CA GLU A 281 7.68 -22.89 -4.12
C GLU A 281 8.37 -21.62 -4.59
N LEU A 282 9.16 -21.03 -3.69
CA LEU A 282 10.04 -19.90 -3.90
C LEU A 282 11.42 -20.32 -3.41
N ASN A 283 12.36 -20.46 -4.33
CA ASN A 283 13.77 -20.62 -3.98
C ASN A 283 14.39 -19.23 -3.83
N VAL A 284 14.99 -18.99 -2.68
CA VAL A 284 15.75 -17.77 -2.35
C VAL A 284 17.23 -18.14 -2.30
N ALA A 285 18.04 -17.50 -3.13
CA ALA A 285 19.50 -17.68 -3.14
C ALA A 285 20.21 -16.38 -2.73
N PRO A 286 21.42 -16.45 -2.13
CA PRO A 286 22.21 -15.26 -1.82
C PRO A 286 22.48 -14.40 -3.05
N GLY A 287 22.39 -13.08 -2.88
CA GLY A 287 22.75 -12.08 -3.87
C GLY A 287 24.21 -11.64 -3.73
N LYS A 288 24.51 -10.41 -4.17
CA LYS A 288 25.87 -9.85 -4.15
C LYS A 288 26.30 -9.40 -2.75
N ALA A 289 25.35 -8.96 -1.94
CA ALA A 289 25.54 -8.57 -0.55
C ALA A 289 24.73 -9.47 0.40
N ALA A 290 25.06 -9.45 1.70
CA ALA A 290 24.50 -10.36 2.71
C ALA A 290 22.97 -10.26 2.88
N ASP A 291 22.37 -9.15 2.49
CA ASP A 291 20.95 -8.80 2.56
C ASP A 291 20.28 -8.68 1.18
N GLU A 292 21.02 -9.00 0.12
CA GLU A 292 20.51 -9.11 -1.24
C GLU A 292 20.29 -10.57 -1.60
N PHE A 293 19.30 -10.83 -2.45
CA PHE A 293 18.88 -12.18 -2.81
C PHE A 293 18.43 -12.23 -4.28
N THR A 294 18.59 -13.40 -4.89
CA THR A 294 17.91 -13.75 -6.15
C THR A 294 16.80 -14.75 -5.84
N THR A 295 15.75 -14.74 -6.66
CA THR A 295 14.58 -15.60 -6.45
C THR A 295 14.12 -16.31 -7.71
N SER A 296 13.63 -17.53 -7.55
CA SER A 296 12.87 -18.24 -8.58
C SER A 296 11.64 -18.88 -7.94
N ALA A 297 10.45 -18.61 -8.47
CA ALA A 297 9.19 -19.14 -7.96
C ALA A 297 8.46 -19.95 -9.02
N THR A 298 7.80 -21.01 -8.58
CA THR A 298 6.88 -21.82 -9.39
C THR A 298 5.57 -21.92 -8.65
N LEU A 299 4.48 -21.43 -9.25
CA LEU A 299 3.14 -21.38 -8.66
C LEU A 299 2.19 -22.22 -9.50
N ARG A 300 1.41 -23.09 -8.86
CA ARG A 300 0.36 -23.89 -9.46
C ARG A 300 -1.01 -23.35 -9.06
N SER A 301 -1.83 -23.02 -10.05
CA SER A 301 -3.22 -22.62 -9.90
C SER A 301 -4.05 -23.75 -9.30
N LEU A 302 -4.85 -23.43 -8.30
CA LEU A 302 -5.79 -24.38 -7.70
C LEU A 302 -7.10 -24.48 -8.50
N ALA A 303 -7.35 -23.55 -9.40
CA ALA A 303 -8.56 -23.52 -10.23
C ALA A 303 -8.45 -24.44 -11.45
N ASP A 304 -7.32 -24.41 -12.16
CA ASP A 304 -7.12 -25.10 -13.43
C ASP A 304 -5.85 -25.96 -13.49
N GLY A 305 -5.00 -25.92 -12.45
CA GLY A 305 -3.73 -26.65 -12.41
C GLY A 305 -2.60 -26.03 -13.24
N GLY A 306 -2.84 -24.88 -13.90
CA GLY A 306 -1.84 -24.16 -14.68
C GLY A 306 -0.65 -23.71 -13.82
N THR A 307 0.54 -23.64 -14.42
CA THR A 307 1.78 -23.28 -13.71
C THR A 307 2.33 -21.94 -14.20
N ILE A 308 2.81 -21.12 -13.25
CA ILE A 308 3.44 -19.83 -13.49
C ILE A 308 4.84 -19.87 -12.89
N ASN A 309 5.83 -19.53 -13.71
CA ASN A 309 7.22 -19.38 -13.25
C ASN A 309 7.60 -17.92 -13.20
N ARG A 310 8.31 -17.51 -12.15
CA ARG A 310 8.79 -16.14 -11.96
C ARG A 310 10.26 -16.16 -11.54
N THR A 311 11.01 -15.17 -12.00
CA THR A 311 12.40 -14.92 -11.57
C THR A 311 12.52 -13.50 -11.06
N GLY A 312 13.35 -13.29 -10.05
CA GLY A 312 13.41 -12.02 -9.36
C GLY A 312 14.67 -11.80 -8.54
N THR A 313 14.65 -10.67 -7.84
CA THR A 313 15.66 -10.24 -6.87
C THR A 313 14.97 -9.54 -5.71
N GLY A 314 15.64 -9.50 -4.56
CA GLY A 314 15.14 -8.74 -3.42
C GLY A 314 16.23 -8.33 -2.45
N ILE A 315 15.87 -7.35 -1.63
CA ILE A 315 16.72 -6.76 -0.59
C ILE A 315 15.92 -6.79 0.71
N LEU A 316 16.56 -7.19 1.81
CA LEU A 316 15.94 -7.18 3.13
C LEU A 316 16.45 -6.00 3.97
N TYR A 317 15.55 -5.04 4.22
CA TYR A 317 15.82 -3.92 5.10
C TYR A 317 15.49 -4.25 6.56
N ALA A 318 16.29 -3.71 7.48
CA ALA A 318 16.08 -3.80 8.92
C ALA A 318 15.94 -5.23 9.47
N GLY A 319 16.35 -6.26 8.72
CA GLY A 319 16.28 -7.68 9.10
C GLY A 319 14.93 -8.37 8.88
N TYR A 320 13.90 -7.68 8.35
CA TYR A 320 12.56 -8.26 8.14
C TYR A 320 11.77 -7.69 6.94
N SER A 321 12.09 -6.47 6.47
CA SER A 321 11.28 -5.76 5.49
C SER A 321 11.82 -6.00 4.08
N TRP A 322 11.20 -6.91 3.34
CA TRP A 322 11.64 -7.30 2.00
C TRP A 322 11.10 -6.35 0.95
N ARG A 323 11.97 -5.88 0.05
CA ARG A 323 11.61 -5.23 -1.20
C ARG A 323 12.23 -5.97 -2.36
N GLY A 324 11.39 -6.49 -3.23
CA GLY A 324 11.81 -7.28 -4.37
C GLY A 324 11.16 -6.85 -5.67
N SER A 325 11.57 -7.54 -6.72
CA SER A 325 10.91 -7.49 -8.01
C SER A 325 11.03 -8.85 -8.68
N SER A 326 9.97 -9.27 -9.36
CA SER A 326 9.97 -10.49 -10.15
C SER A 326 9.17 -10.33 -11.43
N LYS A 327 9.40 -11.21 -12.40
CA LYS A 327 8.62 -11.28 -13.65
C LYS A 327 8.57 -12.71 -14.17
N GLY A 328 7.56 -13.01 -14.99
CA GLY A 328 7.56 -14.23 -15.78
C GLY A 328 8.51 -14.16 -16.98
N GLY A 329 8.66 -15.29 -17.69
CA GLY A 329 9.53 -15.38 -18.86
C GLY A 329 8.92 -14.80 -20.15
N ALA A 330 7.60 -14.68 -20.21
CA ALA A 330 6.87 -14.15 -21.37
C ALA A 330 6.49 -12.68 -21.18
N ALA A 331 6.32 -11.96 -22.30
CA ALA A 331 5.75 -10.61 -22.27
C ALA A 331 4.24 -10.69 -21.91
N PRO A 332 3.74 -9.78 -21.07
CA PRO A 332 2.32 -9.78 -20.69
C PRO A 332 1.44 -9.43 -21.90
N ALA A 333 0.40 -10.21 -22.15
CA ALA A 333 -0.52 -10.00 -23.26
C ALA A 333 -1.67 -9.03 -22.91
N LYS A 334 -1.93 -8.83 -21.62
CA LYS A 334 -3.03 -8.03 -21.08
C LYS A 334 -2.62 -7.37 -19.76
N PRO A 335 -3.33 -6.31 -19.31
CA PRO A 335 -2.94 -5.57 -18.11
C PRO A 335 -2.91 -6.41 -16.83
N ASP A 336 -3.83 -7.38 -16.69
CA ASP A 336 -3.98 -8.28 -15.54
C ASP A 336 -3.17 -9.58 -15.69
N ASP A 337 -2.20 -9.64 -16.60
CA ASP A 337 -1.44 -10.86 -16.85
C ASP A 337 -0.51 -11.21 -15.69
N LEU A 338 -0.60 -12.46 -15.24
CA LEU A 338 0.12 -13.00 -14.10
C LEU A 338 1.64 -13.05 -14.32
N VAL A 339 2.11 -13.01 -15.57
CA VAL A 339 3.56 -12.95 -15.89
C VAL A 339 4.16 -11.54 -15.81
N SER A 340 3.33 -10.51 -15.58
CA SER A 340 3.76 -9.11 -15.52
C SER A 340 4.90 -8.90 -14.52
N ALA A 341 5.75 -7.92 -14.84
CA ALA A 341 6.79 -7.45 -13.93
C ALA A 341 6.12 -6.84 -12.69
N ALA A 342 6.40 -7.43 -11.53
CA ALA A 342 5.82 -7.05 -10.25
C ALA A 342 6.91 -6.50 -9.31
N ARG A 343 6.51 -5.54 -8.49
CA ARG A 343 7.23 -5.16 -7.27
C ARG A 343 6.74 -6.04 -6.13
N GLU A 344 7.62 -6.32 -5.18
CA GLU A 344 7.31 -7.18 -4.05
C GLU A 344 7.57 -6.42 -2.75
N THR A 345 6.58 -6.41 -1.88
CA THR A 345 6.70 -5.90 -0.51
C THR A 345 6.26 -7.02 0.42
N MET A 346 7.18 -7.52 1.24
CA MET A 346 6.88 -8.58 2.21
C MET A 346 7.40 -8.21 3.60
N TRP A 347 6.65 -8.62 4.61
CA TRP A 347 7.05 -8.63 6.02
C TRP A 347 7.46 -10.06 6.37
N PHE A 348 8.74 -10.27 6.67
CA PHE A 348 9.25 -11.54 7.20
C PHE A 348 9.10 -11.54 8.72
N ALA A 349 8.68 -12.67 9.29
CA ALA A 349 8.65 -12.82 10.73
C ALA A 349 10.07 -12.73 11.32
N PRO A 350 10.23 -12.21 12.56
CA PRO A 350 11.54 -12.12 13.23
C PRO A 350 12.32 -13.45 13.34
N ASP A 351 11.59 -14.57 13.41
CA ASP A 351 12.14 -15.93 13.42
C ASP A 351 12.60 -16.43 12.03
N GLN A 352 12.23 -15.71 10.97
CA GLN A 352 12.47 -16.02 9.56
C GLN A 352 11.92 -17.39 9.15
N GLN A 353 10.79 -17.82 9.74
CA GLN A 353 10.06 -19.05 9.37
C GLN A 353 8.82 -18.77 8.53
N SER A 354 8.31 -17.55 8.54
CA SER A 354 7.17 -17.14 7.72
C SER A 354 7.36 -15.73 7.14
N ALA A 355 6.61 -15.43 6.09
CA ALA A 355 6.48 -14.07 5.59
C ALA A 355 5.09 -13.86 4.97
N GLN A 356 4.66 -12.61 4.90
CA GLN A 356 3.43 -12.24 4.23
C GLN A 356 3.57 -10.88 3.55
N GLY A 357 2.82 -10.67 2.48
CA GLY A 357 2.78 -9.38 1.80
C GLY A 357 2.17 -9.48 0.41
N ARG A 358 2.68 -8.69 -0.53
CA ARG A 358 2.10 -8.54 -1.85
C ARG A 358 3.13 -8.44 -2.97
N TRP A 359 2.87 -9.11 -4.08
CA TRP A 359 3.58 -8.92 -5.35
C TRP A 359 2.65 -8.21 -6.34
N PHE A 360 2.91 -6.97 -6.71
CA PHE A 360 1.93 -6.12 -7.37
C PHE A 360 2.50 -5.35 -8.58
N TRP A 361 1.60 -5.00 -9.49
CA TRP A 361 1.89 -4.24 -10.71
C TRP A 361 0.68 -3.42 -11.18
N GLY A 362 0.83 -2.75 -12.31
CA GLY A 362 -0.12 -1.76 -12.81
C GLY A 362 0.35 -0.34 -12.49
N GLU A 363 -0.20 0.65 -13.18
CA GLU A 363 0.18 2.05 -12.95
C GLU A 363 -0.26 2.51 -11.55
N TYR A 364 -1.46 2.07 -11.14
CA TYR A 364 -2.08 2.36 -9.85
C TYR A 364 -1.89 1.23 -8.84
N GLN A 365 -1.07 0.23 -9.18
CA GLN A 365 -0.76 -0.93 -8.33
C GLN A 365 -2.02 -1.78 -8.01
N GLU A 366 -2.98 -1.78 -8.92
CA GLU A 366 -4.30 -2.40 -8.78
C GLU A 366 -4.25 -3.93 -8.90
N PHE A 367 -3.22 -4.49 -9.55
CA PHE A 367 -3.04 -5.92 -9.70
C PHE A 367 -2.03 -6.46 -8.70
N GLY A 368 -2.26 -7.66 -8.18
CA GLY A 368 -1.25 -8.32 -7.38
C GLY A 368 -1.64 -9.67 -6.82
N TYR A 369 -0.60 -10.38 -6.38
CA TYR A 369 -0.67 -11.57 -5.56
C TYR A 369 -0.64 -11.14 -4.10
N ASP A 370 -1.62 -11.58 -3.33
CA ASP A 370 -1.47 -11.68 -1.89
C ASP A 370 -0.70 -12.95 -1.58
N VAL A 371 0.41 -12.84 -0.87
CA VAL A 371 1.39 -13.92 -0.72
C VAL A 371 1.62 -14.21 0.74
N LYS A 372 1.58 -15.50 1.10
CA LYS A 372 2.10 -16.05 2.34
C LYS A 372 3.22 -17.02 2.02
N LEU A 373 4.30 -16.95 2.79
CA LEU A 373 5.45 -17.83 2.70
C LEU A 373 5.64 -18.58 4.01
N VAL A 374 5.97 -19.86 3.91
CA VAL A 374 6.41 -20.71 5.03
C VAL A 374 7.74 -21.33 4.65
N ARG A 375 8.74 -21.28 5.52
CA ARG A 375 10.03 -21.90 5.22
C ARG A 375 9.85 -23.42 5.08
N ALA A 376 10.39 -23.99 4.00
CA ALA A 376 10.37 -25.43 3.83
C ALA A 376 11.32 -26.08 4.86
N THR A 377 10.82 -27.08 5.57
CA THR A 377 11.60 -27.91 6.50
C THR A 377 11.34 -29.38 6.22
N ALA A 378 12.04 -30.28 6.91
CA ALA A 378 11.77 -31.71 6.83
C ALA A 378 10.41 -32.12 7.43
N ALA A 379 9.82 -31.28 8.28
CA ALA A 379 8.51 -31.55 8.86
C ALA A 379 7.39 -31.42 7.81
N PRO A 380 6.32 -32.22 7.91
CA PRO A 380 5.14 -32.06 7.08
C PRO A 380 4.56 -30.64 7.22
N THR A 381 4.01 -30.10 6.14
CA THR A 381 3.33 -28.78 6.14
C THR A 381 2.12 -28.84 5.22
N ILE A 382 0.97 -28.33 5.68
CA ILE A 382 -0.25 -28.22 4.88
C ILE A 382 -0.39 -26.77 4.42
N LEU A 383 -0.60 -26.55 3.13
CA LEU A 383 -0.64 -25.24 2.48
C LEU A 383 -2.05 -24.82 2.08
N ALA A 384 -2.84 -25.74 1.55
CA ALA A 384 -4.21 -25.46 1.12
C ALA A 384 -5.04 -26.74 1.05
N VAL A 385 -6.36 -26.58 1.07
CA VAL A 385 -7.34 -27.65 0.80
C VAL A 385 -8.26 -27.17 -0.32
N THR A 386 -8.56 -28.06 -1.28
CA THR A 386 -9.51 -27.78 -2.37
C THR A 386 -10.49 -28.95 -2.60
N PRO A 387 -11.78 -28.69 -2.88
CA PRO A 387 -12.43 -27.38 -2.88
C PRO A 387 -12.42 -26.72 -1.49
N GLY A 388 -12.45 -25.39 -1.46
CA GLY A 388 -12.50 -24.63 -0.21
C GLY A 388 -13.84 -24.85 0.52
N PRO A 389 -14.96 -24.33 0.02
CA PRO A 389 -16.24 -24.54 0.67
C PRO A 389 -16.81 -25.93 0.38
N VAL A 390 -17.27 -26.64 1.42
CA VAL A 390 -18.01 -27.90 1.29
C VAL A 390 -19.35 -27.85 2.02
N LYS A 391 -20.41 -28.36 1.37
CA LYS A 391 -21.77 -28.30 1.91
C LYS A 391 -22.01 -29.43 2.92
N ALA A 392 -22.66 -29.11 4.04
CA ALA A 392 -23.11 -30.06 5.03
C ALA A 392 -24.06 -31.10 4.40
N GLY A 393 -23.89 -32.37 4.79
CA GLY A 393 -24.67 -33.49 4.25
C GLY A 393 -24.16 -34.04 2.90
N THR A 394 -23.17 -33.42 2.26
CA THR A 394 -22.56 -33.96 1.04
C THR A 394 -21.80 -35.26 1.34
N LYS A 395 -22.02 -36.26 0.48
CA LYS A 395 -21.36 -37.57 0.54
C LYS A 395 -20.35 -37.72 -0.58
N GLY A 396 -19.24 -38.38 -0.29
CA GLY A 396 -18.22 -38.70 -1.30
C GLY A 396 -17.50 -37.49 -1.90
N VAL A 397 -17.35 -36.38 -1.16
CA VAL A 397 -16.61 -35.21 -1.65
C VAL A 397 -15.12 -35.55 -1.76
N GLN A 398 -14.49 -35.20 -2.88
CA GLN A 398 -13.04 -35.33 -3.03
C GLN A 398 -12.35 -34.05 -2.53
N LEU A 399 -11.56 -34.18 -1.47
CA LEU A 399 -10.73 -33.12 -0.93
C LEU A 399 -9.26 -33.39 -1.29
N ARG A 400 -8.59 -32.37 -1.81
CA ARG A 400 -7.17 -32.38 -2.12
C ARG A 400 -6.45 -31.51 -1.09
N ILE A 401 -5.65 -32.16 -0.26
CA ILE A 401 -4.81 -31.54 0.76
C ILE A 401 -3.44 -31.33 0.13
N LEU A 402 -3.08 -30.07 -0.11
CA LEU A 402 -1.85 -29.66 -0.77
C LEU A 402 -0.85 -29.23 0.29
N GLY A 403 0.39 -29.68 0.15
CA GLY A 403 1.38 -29.50 1.20
C GLY A 403 2.81 -29.80 0.77
N ASN A 404 3.66 -29.99 1.76
CA ASN A 404 5.04 -30.39 1.60
C ASN A 404 5.38 -31.46 2.64
N ASN A 405 6.21 -32.43 2.25
CA ASN A 405 6.61 -33.56 3.10
C ASN A 405 5.42 -34.28 3.77
N LEU A 406 4.28 -34.37 3.08
CA LEU A 406 3.14 -35.14 3.56
C LEU A 406 3.50 -36.66 3.59
N PRO A 407 2.92 -37.45 4.51
CA PRO A 407 3.12 -38.88 4.52
C PRO A 407 2.75 -39.54 3.19
N ALA A 408 3.58 -40.46 2.70
CA ALA A 408 3.34 -41.18 1.44
C ALA A 408 2.29 -42.29 1.56
N ALA A 409 2.04 -42.79 2.78
CA ALA A 409 1.07 -43.85 3.05
C ALA A 409 0.33 -43.60 4.39
N PRO A 410 -0.42 -42.47 4.51
CA PRO A 410 -1.25 -42.25 5.69
C PRO A 410 -2.40 -43.26 5.71
N THR A 411 -2.95 -43.51 6.89
CA THR A 411 -4.23 -44.19 7.07
C THR A 411 -5.34 -43.14 7.27
N ALA A 412 -6.61 -43.54 7.13
CA ALA A 412 -7.72 -42.62 7.34
C ALA A 412 -7.77 -42.05 8.78
N ALA A 413 -7.28 -42.80 9.77
CA ALA A 413 -7.21 -42.36 11.16
C ALA A 413 -6.12 -41.30 11.40
N ASP A 414 -5.14 -41.16 10.50
CA ASP A 414 -4.07 -40.17 10.61
C ASP A 414 -4.49 -38.78 10.12
N ILE A 415 -5.68 -38.68 9.50
CA ILE A 415 -6.17 -37.50 8.81
C ILE A 415 -7.35 -36.93 9.58
N ASP A 416 -7.17 -35.77 10.22
CA ASP A 416 -8.25 -35.02 10.85
C ASP A 416 -8.69 -33.89 9.90
N LEU A 417 -9.96 -33.93 9.50
CA LEU A 417 -10.61 -32.91 8.67
C LEU A 417 -11.56 -32.01 9.48
N GLY A 418 -11.48 -32.11 10.80
CA GLY A 418 -12.29 -31.37 11.75
C GLY A 418 -13.71 -31.94 11.94
N ALA A 419 -14.42 -31.34 12.89
CA ALA A 419 -15.70 -31.84 13.36
C ALA A 419 -16.75 -31.99 12.24
N GLY A 420 -17.40 -33.16 12.19
CA GLY A 420 -18.46 -33.45 11.24
C GLY A 420 -17.97 -33.80 9.83
N VAL A 421 -16.68 -34.04 9.63
CA VAL A 421 -16.09 -34.50 8.36
C VAL A 421 -15.42 -35.86 8.59
N THR A 422 -15.73 -36.85 7.78
CA THR A 422 -15.21 -38.21 7.92
C THR A 422 -14.51 -38.65 6.66
N VAL A 423 -13.23 -38.99 6.73
CA VAL A 423 -12.49 -39.61 5.62
C VAL A 423 -13.01 -41.03 5.39
N THR A 424 -13.51 -41.29 4.20
CA THR A 424 -14.04 -42.61 3.82
C THR A 424 -13.05 -43.40 2.97
N LYS A 425 -12.18 -42.70 2.21
CA LYS A 425 -11.19 -43.33 1.34
C LYS A 425 -10.01 -42.41 1.08
N ILE A 426 -8.81 -42.98 1.02
CA ILE A 426 -7.63 -42.30 0.45
C ILE A 426 -7.57 -42.66 -1.04
N VAL A 427 -7.61 -41.64 -1.90
CA VAL A 427 -7.60 -41.79 -3.36
C VAL A 427 -6.16 -41.85 -3.87
N SER A 428 -5.31 -40.94 -3.40
CA SER A 428 -3.88 -40.92 -3.70
C SER A 428 -3.12 -40.18 -2.60
N ALA A 429 -1.87 -40.54 -2.37
CA ALA A 429 -1.02 -39.89 -1.38
C ALA A 429 0.38 -39.68 -1.97
N SER A 430 0.91 -38.48 -1.81
CA SER A 430 2.26 -38.09 -2.19
C SER A 430 2.77 -37.01 -1.24
N PRO A 431 4.09 -36.76 -1.18
CA PRO A 431 4.64 -35.71 -0.32
C PRO A 431 4.12 -34.28 -0.59
N LYS A 432 3.54 -34.02 -1.77
CA LYS A 432 3.05 -32.69 -2.16
C LYS A 432 1.51 -32.59 -2.21
N GLU A 433 0.83 -33.72 -2.35
CA GLU A 433 -0.62 -33.77 -2.50
C GLU A 433 -1.17 -35.10 -1.96
N LEU A 434 -2.21 -34.98 -1.12
CA LEU A 434 -3.02 -36.09 -0.62
C LEU A 434 -4.47 -35.86 -1.07
N VAL A 435 -5.04 -36.82 -1.77
CA VAL A 435 -6.44 -36.77 -2.22
C VAL A 435 -7.24 -37.79 -1.44
N VAL A 436 -8.32 -37.32 -0.80
CA VAL A 436 -9.21 -38.15 0.01
C VAL A 436 -10.65 -37.98 -0.44
N THR A 437 -11.44 -39.02 -0.27
CA THR A 437 -12.90 -38.96 -0.28
C THR A 437 -13.36 -38.79 1.16
N ALA A 438 -14.24 -37.81 1.39
CA ALA A 438 -14.81 -37.54 2.69
C ALA A 438 -16.34 -37.41 2.62
N ASP A 439 -16.99 -37.66 3.74
CA ASP A 439 -18.40 -37.42 3.97
C ASP A 439 -18.56 -36.27 4.95
N ILE A 440 -19.47 -35.34 4.65
CA ILE A 440 -19.83 -34.25 5.54
C ILE A 440 -21.14 -34.62 6.23
N ALA A 441 -21.15 -34.60 7.57
CA ALA A 441 -22.35 -34.91 8.34
C ALA A 441 -23.48 -33.90 8.02
N PRO A 442 -24.75 -34.33 7.88
CA PRO A 442 -25.87 -33.41 7.68
C PRO A 442 -26.04 -32.38 8.80
N ALA A 443 -25.69 -32.78 10.03
CA ALA A 443 -25.75 -31.94 11.22
C ALA A 443 -24.46 -31.13 11.46
N ALA A 444 -23.47 -31.17 10.55
CA ALA A 444 -22.24 -30.41 10.71
C ALA A 444 -22.57 -28.90 10.88
N PRO A 445 -21.99 -28.23 11.89
CA PRO A 445 -22.17 -26.80 12.06
C PRO A 445 -21.46 -26.03 10.94
N SER A 446 -22.02 -24.92 10.50
CA SER A 446 -21.32 -23.98 9.62
C SER A 446 -20.06 -23.48 10.33
N GLY A 447 -18.96 -23.34 9.60
CA GLY A 447 -17.72 -22.78 10.14
C GLY A 447 -16.47 -23.32 9.45
N GLN A 448 -15.34 -22.70 9.77
CA GLN A 448 -14.04 -23.15 9.31
C GLN A 448 -13.68 -24.52 9.92
N ARG A 449 -12.89 -25.29 9.19
CA ARG A 449 -12.27 -26.53 9.66
C ARG A 449 -10.77 -26.43 9.58
N ASP A 450 -10.12 -26.85 10.65
CA ASP A 450 -8.70 -27.09 10.65
C ASP A 450 -8.46 -28.46 10.00
N VAL A 451 -7.32 -28.62 9.35
CA VAL A 451 -6.86 -29.92 8.86
C VAL A 451 -5.56 -30.28 9.54
N ALA A 452 -5.52 -31.46 10.15
CA ALA A 452 -4.32 -31.99 10.77
C ALA A 452 -3.88 -33.30 10.12
N LEU A 453 -2.57 -33.44 9.91
CA LEU A 453 -1.94 -34.63 9.38
C LEU A 453 -0.49 -34.71 9.83
N ALA A 454 -0.10 -35.80 10.50
CA ALA A 454 1.27 -36.06 10.92
C ALA A 454 1.94 -34.88 11.67
N GLY A 455 1.20 -34.24 12.58
CA GLY A 455 1.66 -33.11 13.38
C GLY A 455 1.63 -31.75 12.66
N ALA A 456 1.38 -31.71 11.35
CA ALA A 456 1.06 -30.48 10.65
C ALA A 456 -0.40 -30.10 10.88
N VAL A 457 -0.66 -28.81 11.11
CA VAL A 457 -2.01 -28.26 11.22
C VAL A 457 -2.11 -27.05 10.30
N LEU A 458 -3.13 -27.04 9.44
CA LEU A 458 -3.59 -25.83 8.76
C LEU A 458 -4.87 -25.36 9.43
N GLU A 459 -4.77 -24.27 10.17
CA GLU A 459 -5.93 -23.61 10.77
C GLU A 459 -6.81 -22.98 9.69
N GLN A 460 -8.11 -23.05 9.90
CA GLN A 460 -9.13 -22.49 9.00
C GLN A 460 -8.92 -22.87 7.54
N ALA A 461 -8.55 -24.13 7.31
CA ALA A 461 -8.18 -24.67 6.01
C ALA A 461 -9.31 -24.54 4.99
N PHE A 462 -10.56 -24.83 5.41
CA PHE A 462 -11.70 -24.85 4.51
C PHE A 462 -13.04 -24.71 5.28
N PRO A 463 -14.04 -23.97 4.76
CA PRO A 463 -15.34 -23.84 5.42
C PRO A 463 -16.29 -25.01 5.11
N VAL A 464 -16.94 -25.52 6.14
CA VAL A 464 -18.17 -26.30 6.01
C VAL A 464 -19.36 -25.35 6.11
N TYR A 465 -20.34 -25.46 5.22
CA TYR A 465 -21.49 -24.55 5.19
C TYR A 465 -22.80 -25.30 4.95
N ARG A 466 -23.92 -24.73 5.38
CA ARG A 466 -25.26 -25.30 5.14
C ARG A 466 -25.89 -24.67 3.92
N ASN A 467 -25.83 -23.35 3.82
CA ASN A 467 -26.40 -22.61 2.71
C ASN A 467 -25.55 -21.40 2.34
N ILE A 468 -25.69 -20.94 1.10
CA ILE A 468 -25.23 -19.61 0.74
C ILE A 468 -26.41 -18.69 1.01
N ASP A 469 -26.38 -17.94 2.09
CA ASP A 469 -27.50 -17.14 2.58
C ASP A 469 -27.50 -15.74 1.96
N TYR A 470 -26.31 -15.19 1.73
CA TYR A 470 -26.13 -13.95 0.99
C TYR A 470 -24.77 -13.95 0.29
N ILE A 471 -24.57 -12.95 -0.56
CA ILE A 471 -23.31 -12.74 -1.27
C ILE A 471 -22.86 -11.29 -1.08
N LYS A 472 -21.56 -11.02 -1.24
CA LYS A 472 -21.00 -9.68 -1.34
C LYS A 472 -20.23 -9.54 -2.66
N ALA A 473 -20.39 -8.40 -3.33
CA ALA A 473 -19.53 -8.02 -4.43
C ALA A 473 -18.32 -7.29 -3.85
N THR A 474 -17.13 -7.86 -3.98
CA THR A 474 -15.91 -7.36 -3.33
C THR A 474 -14.91 -6.81 -4.35
N PRO A 475 -14.25 -5.68 -4.08
CA PRO A 475 -14.50 -4.80 -2.93
C PRO A 475 -15.87 -4.11 -3.02
N GLU A 476 -16.52 -3.88 -1.88
CA GLU A 476 -17.87 -3.28 -1.81
C GLU A 476 -17.86 -1.81 -2.25
N THR A 477 -16.73 -1.13 -2.03
CA THR A 477 -16.41 0.21 -2.54
C THR A 477 -15.14 0.12 -3.38
N ALA A 478 -15.18 0.65 -4.59
CA ALA A 478 -14.12 0.51 -5.57
C ALA A 478 -13.79 1.82 -6.27
N LEU A 479 -12.54 1.93 -6.73
CA LEU A 479 -12.04 3.08 -7.47
C LEU A 479 -11.36 2.61 -8.75
N ALA A 480 -11.86 3.09 -9.89
CA ALA A 480 -11.19 2.96 -11.18
C ALA A 480 -10.83 4.35 -11.72
N ARG A 481 -9.91 4.39 -12.70
CA ARG A 481 -9.44 5.66 -13.28
C ARG A 481 -9.43 5.61 -14.79
N LEU A 482 -9.98 6.64 -15.41
CA LEU A 482 -9.89 6.81 -16.87
C LEU A 482 -8.42 6.81 -17.33
N GLY A 483 -8.22 6.51 -18.60
CA GLY A 483 -6.90 6.48 -19.23
C GLY A 483 -6.95 5.86 -20.62
N GLY A 484 -5.80 5.77 -21.28
CA GLY A 484 -5.64 5.19 -22.61
C GLY A 484 -5.10 6.15 -23.67
N ILE A 485 -5.08 7.46 -23.42
CA ILE A 485 -4.56 8.46 -24.37
C ILE A 485 -3.17 8.97 -23.95
N LYS A 486 -3.07 9.63 -22.80
CA LYS A 486 -1.84 10.16 -22.18
C LYS A 486 -1.51 9.50 -20.86
N PHE A 487 -2.51 9.04 -20.12
CA PHE A 487 -2.34 8.36 -18.84
C PHE A 487 -2.75 6.90 -18.96
N ALA A 488 -2.14 6.02 -18.17
CA ALA A 488 -2.61 4.64 -18.11
C ALA A 488 -3.99 4.57 -17.43
N LYS A 489 -4.78 3.57 -17.82
CA LYS A 489 -6.04 3.21 -17.18
C LYS A 489 -5.79 2.66 -15.77
N GLY A 490 -6.70 2.94 -14.84
CA GLY A 490 -6.76 2.32 -13.52
C GLY A 490 -7.89 1.30 -13.46
N TYR A 491 -7.53 0.02 -13.44
CA TYR A 491 -8.48 -1.08 -13.56
C TYR A 491 -9.06 -1.50 -12.21
N GLN A 492 -10.17 -2.25 -12.24
CA GLN A 492 -10.75 -2.87 -11.05
C GLN A 492 -11.22 -4.29 -11.35
N GLN A 493 -10.83 -5.23 -10.50
CA GLN A 493 -11.35 -6.60 -10.52
C GLN A 493 -12.34 -6.78 -9.37
N PHE A 494 -13.49 -7.37 -9.63
CA PHE A 494 -14.45 -7.74 -8.60
C PHE A 494 -14.53 -9.26 -8.42
N GLU A 495 -15.03 -9.70 -7.27
CA GLU A 495 -15.40 -11.08 -6.97
C GLU A 495 -16.75 -11.13 -6.24
N ALA A 496 -17.49 -12.23 -6.40
CA ALA A 496 -18.73 -12.45 -5.68
C ALA A 496 -18.42 -13.45 -4.56
N ILE A 497 -18.40 -13.00 -3.31
CA ILE A 497 -18.07 -13.84 -2.17
C ILE A 497 -19.37 -14.34 -1.53
N GLY A 498 -19.51 -15.66 -1.41
CA GLY A 498 -20.65 -16.29 -0.72
C GLY A 498 -20.45 -16.31 0.78
N TYR A 499 -21.56 -16.21 1.53
CA TYR A 499 -21.58 -16.27 2.99
C TYR A 499 -22.71 -17.19 3.47
N ASP A 500 -22.43 -17.90 4.56
CA ASP A 500 -23.41 -18.60 5.40
C ASP A 500 -23.59 -17.78 6.68
N ASN A 501 -24.83 -17.59 7.15
CA ASN A 501 -25.15 -16.74 8.31
C ASN A 501 -24.66 -17.31 9.66
N GLY A 502 -23.95 -18.43 9.67
CA GLY A 502 -23.36 -18.97 10.88
C GLY A 502 -24.40 -19.50 11.88
N LEU A 503 -24.10 -19.33 13.16
CA LEU A 503 -24.88 -19.94 14.25
C LEU A 503 -26.11 -19.09 14.61
N ASP A 504 -25.99 -17.76 14.54
CA ASP A 504 -27.07 -16.84 14.91
C ASP A 504 -28.13 -16.66 13.81
N GLY A 505 -27.80 -17.09 12.58
CA GLY A 505 -28.69 -17.09 11.43
C GLY A 505 -28.96 -15.70 10.85
N LYS A 506 -28.22 -14.67 11.26
CA LYS A 506 -28.36 -13.29 10.80
C LYS A 506 -27.20 -12.92 9.88
N PRO A 507 -27.44 -12.13 8.82
CA PRO A 507 -26.36 -11.68 7.95
C PRO A 507 -25.60 -10.49 8.53
N ASN A 508 -24.33 -10.36 8.16
CA ASN A 508 -23.41 -9.29 8.55
C ASN A 508 -23.09 -9.24 10.06
N THR A 509 -22.91 -10.40 10.66
CA THR A 509 -22.51 -10.61 12.06
C THR A 509 -21.11 -11.24 12.13
N GLY A 510 -20.55 -11.32 13.34
CA GLY A 510 -19.19 -11.81 13.55
C GLY A 510 -19.02 -13.33 13.33
N ASP A 511 -20.12 -14.08 13.28
CA ASP A 511 -20.13 -15.53 13.09
C ASP A 511 -20.46 -15.97 11.64
N ASP A 512 -20.65 -15.01 10.73
CA ASP A 512 -20.80 -15.29 9.30
C ASP A 512 -19.57 -16.05 8.75
N VAL A 513 -19.83 -17.09 7.97
CA VAL A 513 -18.79 -17.93 7.39
C VAL A 513 -18.56 -17.54 5.94
N ALA A 514 -17.44 -16.89 5.66
CA ALA A 514 -17.01 -16.59 4.30
C ALA A 514 -16.66 -17.88 3.54
N LEU A 515 -17.34 -18.12 2.42
CA LEU A 515 -17.18 -19.31 1.58
C LEU A 515 -16.15 -19.11 0.45
N GLY A 516 -15.76 -17.86 0.20
CA GLY A 516 -14.90 -17.46 -0.90
C GLY A 516 -15.68 -17.15 -2.19
N PRO A 517 -14.97 -16.96 -3.32
CA PRO A 517 -15.58 -16.63 -4.60
C PRO A 517 -16.55 -17.71 -5.07
N ILE A 518 -17.72 -17.29 -5.53
CA ILE A 518 -18.74 -18.12 -6.17
C ILE A 518 -18.98 -17.66 -7.61
N GLU A 519 -19.58 -18.54 -8.41
CA GLU A 519 -19.98 -18.17 -9.76
C GLU A 519 -21.18 -17.19 -9.76
N ALA A 520 -21.00 -16.09 -10.48
CA ALA A 520 -22.02 -15.06 -10.64
C ALA A 520 -22.02 -14.52 -12.07
N ASP A 521 -23.17 -14.07 -12.53
CA ASP A 521 -23.31 -13.19 -13.67
C ASP A 521 -23.11 -11.74 -13.24
N TRP A 522 -22.39 -10.97 -14.05
CA TRP A 522 -22.02 -9.60 -13.75
C TRP A 522 -22.65 -8.63 -14.73
N ALA A 523 -23.20 -7.56 -14.19
CA ALA A 523 -23.75 -6.45 -14.96
C ALA A 523 -23.40 -5.12 -14.29
N MET A 524 -23.38 -4.05 -15.07
CA MET A 524 -23.27 -2.69 -14.55
C MET A 524 -24.68 -2.07 -14.47
N GLN A 525 -24.94 -1.24 -13.46
CA GLN A 525 -26.19 -0.48 -13.30
C GLN A 525 -25.87 0.98 -12.99
N GLU A 526 -26.76 1.89 -13.41
CA GLU A 526 -26.59 3.32 -13.12
C GLU A 526 -26.69 3.57 -11.62
N PHE A 527 -25.80 4.42 -11.10
CA PHE A 527 -25.97 5.03 -9.80
C PHE A 527 -26.63 6.40 -10.01
N MET A 528 -27.92 6.51 -9.71
CA MET A 528 -28.68 7.75 -9.94
C MET A 528 -28.35 8.80 -8.87
N THR A 529 -27.35 9.63 -9.12
CA THR A 529 -27.05 10.84 -8.33
C THR A 529 -27.86 12.03 -8.82
N VAL A 530 -28.08 12.13 -10.12
CA VAL A 530 -28.89 13.15 -10.79
C VAL A 530 -29.86 12.53 -11.81
N SER A 531 -30.89 13.29 -12.21
CA SER A 531 -31.99 12.79 -13.06
C SER A 531 -31.60 12.40 -14.49
N TYR A 532 -30.38 12.72 -14.91
CA TYR A 532 -29.88 12.49 -16.27
C TYR A 532 -28.61 11.63 -16.27
N ASP A 533 -28.36 10.86 -15.21
CA ASP A 533 -27.21 9.98 -15.17
C ASP A 533 -27.30 8.89 -16.24
N ASP A 534 -26.23 8.86 -17.03
CA ASP A 534 -25.99 7.98 -18.16
C ASP A 534 -24.55 7.45 -18.11
N ASP A 535 -24.00 7.39 -16.90
CA ASP A 535 -22.59 7.11 -16.62
C ASP A 535 -22.18 5.76 -17.19
N MET A 536 -23.05 4.74 -17.12
CA MET A 536 -22.78 3.40 -17.68
C MET A 536 -22.37 3.43 -19.15
N LYS A 537 -22.86 4.40 -19.93
CA LYS A 537 -22.54 4.52 -21.36
C LYS A 537 -21.10 4.96 -21.62
N TYR A 538 -20.46 5.59 -20.63
CA TYR A 538 -19.18 6.28 -20.83
C TYR A 538 -18.06 5.77 -19.92
N VAL A 539 -18.37 5.34 -18.69
CA VAL A 539 -17.35 5.05 -17.68
C VAL A 539 -16.43 3.89 -18.03
N GLY A 540 -16.86 2.97 -18.89
CA GLY A 540 -16.07 1.81 -19.29
C GLY A 540 -16.94 0.57 -19.47
N ALA A 541 -16.32 -0.60 -19.39
CA ALA A 541 -16.98 -1.89 -19.58
C ALA A 541 -16.60 -2.88 -18.46
N LEU A 542 -17.59 -3.63 -17.98
CA LEU A 542 -17.41 -4.75 -17.06
C LEU A 542 -17.47 -6.06 -17.84
N SER A 543 -16.43 -6.88 -17.76
CA SER A 543 -16.40 -8.19 -18.43
C SER A 543 -17.26 -9.24 -17.67
N PRO A 544 -17.59 -10.38 -18.32
CA PRO A 544 -18.25 -11.50 -17.63
C PRO A 544 -17.44 -12.10 -16.46
N THR A 545 -16.12 -11.89 -16.43
CA THR A 545 -15.24 -12.29 -15.33
C THR A 545 -15.09 -11.18 -14.29
N ALA A 546 -16.01 -10.22 -14.27
CA ALA A 546 -16.03 -9.09 -13.34
C ALA A 546 -14.78 -8.18 -13.41
N PHE A 547 -14.11 -8.15 -14.56
CA PHE A 547 -12.97 -7.27 -14.79
C PHE A 547 -13.44 -5.97 -15.43
N PHE A 548 -13.32 -4.85 -14.70
CA PHE A 548 -13.71 -3.53 -15.17
C PHE A 548 -12.56 -2.84 -15.88
N THR A 549 -12.79 -2.47 -17.13
CA THR A 549 -11.90 -1.64 -17.95
C THR A 549 -12.47 -0.24 -18.10
N PRO A 550 -11.82 0.80 -17.55
CA PRO A 550 -12.33 2.16 -17.59
C PRO A 550 -12.28 2.75 -19.01
N GLY A 551 -13.11 3.76 -19.27
CA GLY A 551 -13.15 4.53 -20.51
C GLY A 551 -11.90 5.40 -20.72
N GLU A 552 -11.88 6.11 -21.84
CA GLU A 552 -10.81 7.07 -22.16
C GLU A 552 -10.90 8.33 -21.29
N GLU A 553 -9.75 8.95 -21.02
CA GLU A 553 -9.66 10.24 -20.36
C GLU A 553 -9.84 11.42 -21.34
N GLY A 554 -10.17 12.59 -20.79
CA GLY A 554 -10.34 13.83 -21.55
C GLY A 554 -11.80 14.26 -21.68
N PRO A 555 -12.07 15.53 -22.05
CA PRO A 555 -13.41 16.01 -22.34
C PRO A 555 -14.09 15.17 -23.43
N ASN A 556 -15.32 14.71 -23.18
CA ASN A 556 -16.07 13.93 -24.16
C ASN A 556 -17.27 14.75 -24.68
N PRO A 557 -17.27 15.19 -25.96
CA PRO A 557 -18.35 15.99 -26.55
C PRO A 557 -19.73 15.34 -26.53
N ALA A 558 -19.81 14.00 -26.42
CA ALA A 558 -21.08 13.28 -26.31
C ALA A 558 -21.71 13.41 -24.92
N ARG A 559 -20.94 13.83 -23.91
CA ARG A 559 -21.45 14.04 -22.56
C ARG A 559 -21.93 15.47 -22.37
N ARG A 560 -22.92 15.64 -21.49
CA ARG A 560 -23.39 16.96 -21.07
C ARG A 560 -22.21 17.81 -20.57
N PHE A 561 -22.13 19.05 -21.04
CA PHE A 561 -21.02 19.99 -20.76
C PHE A 561 -19.64 19.52 -21.20
N ALA A 562 -19.56 18.54 -22.11
CA ALA A 562 -18.32 17.91 -22.51
C ALA A 562 -17.49 17.37 -21.32
N ARG A 563 -18.17 16.91 -20.25
CA ARG A 563 -17.49 16.31 -19.08
C ARG A 563 -16.66 15.09 -19.50
N ASN A 564 -15.67 14.74 -18.69
CA ASN A 564 -14.91 13.50 -18.85
C ASN A 564 -15.83 12.27 -18.72
N ASN A 565 -15.35 11.10 -19.10
CA ASN A 565 -16.05 9.82 -18.94
C ASN A 565 -16.11 9.30 -17.49
N TYR A 566 -15.89 10.15 -16.47
CA TYR A 566 -15.97 9.72 -15.07
C TYR A 566 -17.43 9.56 -14.65
N GLY A 567 -17.67 8.83 -13.57
CA GLY A 567 -19.01 8.62 -13.08
C GLY A 567 -19.07 7.63 -11.93
N GLU A 568 -20.29 7.41 -11.46
CA GLU A 568 -20.61 6.49 -10.39
C GLU A 568 -21.52 5.39 -10.95
N VAL A 569 -21.18 4.13 -10.69
CA VAL A 569 -21.97 2.98 -11.17
C VAL A 569 -22.00 1.89 -10.10
N TRP A 570 -22.99 1.01 -10.21
CA TRP A 570 -23.01 -0.25 -9.49
C TRP A 570 -22.41 -1.36 -10.36
N ALA A 571 -21.45 -2.12 -9.83
CA ALA A 571 -21.12 -3.44 -10.33
C ALA A 571 -21.99 -4.47 -9.60
N VAL A 572 -22.83 -5.20 -10.33
CA VAL A 572 -23.86 -6.07 -9.76
C VAL A 572 -23.53 -7.51 -10.06
N ALA A 573 -23.32 -8.29 -8.99
CA ALA A 573 -23.20 -9.74 -9.04
C ALA A 573 -24.58 -10.38 -8.85
N THR A 574 -24.89 -11.39 -9.65
CA THR A 574 -26.07 -12.25 -9.48
C THR A 574 -25.61 -13.70 -9.46
N ALA A 575 -25.78 -14.40 -8.34
CA ALA A 575 -25.31 -15.77 -8.18
C ALA A 575 -25.98 -16.71 -9.18
N LYS A 576 -25.20 -17.62 -9.80
CA LYS A 576 -25.74 -18.57 -10.78
C LYS A 576 -26.55 -19.70 -10.13
N SER A 577 -26.11 -20.15 -8.96
CA SER A 577 -26.66 -21.34 -8.29
C SER A 577 -27.34 -21.05 -6.95
N ALA A 578 -26.96 -19.97 -6.25
CA ALA A 578 -27.50 -19.63 -4.95
C ALA A 578 -28.78 -18.79 -5.06
N LYS A 579 -29.79 -19.13 -4.26
CA LYS A 579 -31.11 -18.52 -4.28
C LYS A 579 -31.55 -18.07 -2.89
N ASP A 580 -32.34 -17.01 -2.83
CA ASP A 580 -33.02 -16.57 -1.62
C ASP A 580 -34.19 -17.52 -1.25
N LYS A 581 -34.83 -17.23 -0.11
CA LYS A 581 -36.00 -17.97 0.39
C LYS A 581 -37.21 -17.95 -0.55
N PHE A 582 -37.22 -17.07 -1.55
CA PHE A 582 -38.28 -16.94 -2.56
C PHE A 582 -37.89 -17.60 -3.90
N GLY A 583 -36.73 -18.27 -3.96
CA GLY A 583 -36.23 -18.94 -5.16
C GLY A 583 -35.60 -17.99 -6.19
N LYS A 584 -35.40 -16.70 -5.86
CA LYS A 584 -34.71 -15.74 -6.73
C LYS A 584 -33.20 -15.85 -6.55
N PRO A 585 -32.39 -15.69 -7.60
CA PRO A 585 -30.93 -15.63 -7.46
C PRO A 585 -30.49 -14.59 -6.43
N LEU A 586 -29.51 -14.93 -5.60
CA LEU A 586 -28.88 -13.95 -4.69
C LEU A 586 -28.15 -12.88 -5.50
N SER A 587 -28.19 -11.64 -5.06
CA SER A 587 -27.52 -10.52 -5.72
C SER A 587 -26.83 -9.61 -4.72
N ALA A 588 -25.73 -9.01 -5.14
CA ALA A 588 -25.02 -7.96 -4.42
C ALA A 588 -24.51 -6.90 -5.37
N ARG A 589 -24.29 -5.70 -4.82
CA ARG A 589 -23.77 -4.55 -5.56
C ARG A 589 -22.50 -4.05 -4.91
N ALA A 590 -21.52 -3.68 -5.72
CA ALA A 590 -20.36 -2.91 -5.34
C ALA A 590 -20.48 -1.51 -5.93
N TYR A 591 -20.24 -0.49 -5.11
CA TYR A 591 -20.22 0.90 -5.53
C TYR A 591 -18.86 1.20 -6.18
N LEU A 592 -18.89 1.54 -7.47
CA LEU A 592 -17.68 1.86 -8.24
C LEU A 592 -17.69 3.33 -8.61
N VAL A 593 -16.66 4.03 -8.15
CA VAL A 593 -16.33 5.37 -8.61
C VAL A 593 -15.29 5.26 -9.72
N VAL A 594 -15.64 5.69 -10.92
CA VAL A 594 -14.68 5.85 -12.01
C VAL A 594 -14.31 7.32 -12.07
N THR A 595 -13.06 7.65 -11.74
CA THR A 595 -12.61 9.04 -11.65
C THR A 595 -11.58 9.38 -12.73
N VAL A 596 -11.18 10.65 -12.79
CA VAL A 596 -10.11 11.12 -13.68
C VAL A 596 -8.78 10.40 -13.40
N PRO A 597 -7.85 10.37 -14.38
CA PRO A 597 -6.49 9.92 -14.12
C PRO A 597 -5.84 10.71 -12.97
N MET A 598 -4.84 10.15 -12.31
CA MET A 598 -4.01 10.95 -11.40
C MET A 598 -3.10 11.87 -12.22
N TYR A 599 -3.61 13.05 -12.59
CA TYR A 599 -2.87 14.07 -13.34
C TYR A 599 -1.58 14.50 -12.61
N GLN A 600 -1.67 14.54 -11.28
CA GLN A 600 -0.55 14.70 -10.36
C GLN A 600 -0.71 13.63 -9.28
N ARG A 601 0.38 12.93 -8.96
CA ARG A 601 0.38 11.98 -7.84
C ARG A 601 0.60 12.78 -6.55
N PHE A 602 -0.49 13.22 -5.95
CA PHE A 602 -0.51 14.13 -4.80
C PHE A 602 -0.16 13.50 -3.45
N ASP A 603 0.14 12.20 -3.38
CA ASP A 603 0.49 11.57 -2.09
C ASP A 603 1.60 12.33 -1.38
N GLN A 604 2.57 12.85 -2.15
CA GLN A 604 3.59 13.82 -1.76
C GLN A 604 4.14 14.53 -3.02
N PRO A 605 3.57 15.68 -3.46
CA PRO A 605 3.93 16.30 -4.73
C PRO A 605 5.42 16.67 -4.81
N GLU A 606 6.06 16.95 -3.67
CA GLU A 606 7.48 17.28 -3.57
C GLU A 606 8.43 16.10 -3.85
N VAL A 607 7.92 14.86 -3.84
CA VAL A 607 8.66 13.65 -4.23
C VAL A 607 8.00 12.89 -5.40
N SER A 608 6.92 13.42 -5.96
CA SER A 608 6.26 12.83 -7.13
C SER A 608 7.08 13.07 -8.41
N ARG A 609 7.07 12.09 -9.33
CA ARG A 609 8.01 11.90 -10.48
C ARG A 609 9.37 11.40 -10.06
#